data_AF-A0A2T5J899-F1
#
_entry.id   AF-A0A2T5J899-F1
#
_cell.length_a   1.000
_cell.length_b   1.000
_cell.length_c   1.000
_cell.angle_alpha   90.00
_cell.angle_beta   90.00
_cell.angle_gamma   90.00
#
_symmetry.space_group_name_H-M   'P 1'
#
loop_
_entity.id
_entity.type
_entity.pdbx_description
1 polymer ?
#
loop_
_entity_poly.entity_id
_entity_poly.type
_entity_poly.pdbx_seq_one_letter_code
_entity_poly.pdbx_strand_id
1 'polypeptide(L)'
;MINLRLCFLLSLFGLAMALATISFIPTQTEWMFWLPIFLVCAIIIARRAPGKYFWHGMITCLLNCVWITGLHLSFFDTYTAHHPDMAAMQPKSGYFAVHPRQMMLMVGPFVGIASGIILGLFSVIAGAIFKSKKAAA
;
A
#
# COMPACT_ATOMS: atom_id res chain seq x y z
N MET A 1 1.89 8.35 21.04
CA MET A 1 2.48 9.20 19.96
C MET A 1 2.60 8.39 18.68
N ILE A 2 2.73 9.03 17.51
CA ILE A 2 2.99 8.30 16.25
C ILE A 2 4.48 7.98 16.16
N ASN A 3 4.82 6.73 15.85
CA ASN A 3 6.18 6.28 15.58
C ASN A 3 6.43 6.30 14.07
N LEU A 4 6.90 7.44 13.55
CA LEU A 4 7.15 7.62 12.11
C LEU A 4 8.26 6.69 11.60
N ARG A 5 9.26 6.36 12.42
CA ARG A 5 10.30 5.39 12.06
C ARG A 5 9.70 4.01 11.78
N LEU A 6 8.73 3.59 12.59
CA LEU A 6 8.01 2.34 12.36
C LEU A 6 7.21 2.38 11.04
N CYS A 7 6.44 3.44 10.81
CA CYS A 7 5.67 3.60 9.57
C CYS A 7 6.58 3.60 8.33
N PHE A 8 7.72 4.30 8.40
CA PHE A 8 8.69 4.32 7.30
C PHE A 8 9.28 2.94 7.02
N LEU A 9 9.72 2.21 8.06
CA LEU A 9 10.26 0.86 7.88
C LEU A 9 9.22 -0.12 7.32
N LEU A 10 7.98 -0.05 7.79
CA LEU A 10 6.89 -0.85 7.25
C LEU A 10 6.53 -0.46 5.82
N SER A 11 6.72 0.81 5.43
CA SER A 11 6.47 1.24 4.07
C SER A 11 7.46 0.64 3.04
N LEU A 12 8.60 0.13 3.51
CA LEU A 12 9.57 -0.54 2.63
C LEU A 12 9.04 -1.86 2.07
N PHE A 13 8.04 -2.49 2.71
CA PHE A 13 7.32 -3.60 2.09
C PHE A 13 6.59 -3.15 0.81
N GLY A 14 6.01 -1.95 0.82
CA GLY A 14 5.38 -1.37 -0.37
C GLY A 14 6.40 -1.04 -1.45
N LEU A 15 7.59 -0.55 -1.08
CA LEU A 15 8.69 -0.33 -2.01
C LEU A 15 9.15 -1.63 -2.67
N ALA A 16 9.37 -2.69 -1.88
CA ALA A 16 9.74 -4.00 -2.41
C ALA A 16 8.66 -4.58 -3.34
N MET A 17 7.39 -4.45 -2.97
CA MET A 17 6.26 -4.85 -3.82
C MET A 17 6.18 -4.04 -5.11
N ALA A 18 6.40 -2.73 -5.05
CA ALA A 18 6.41 -1.86 -6.22
C ALA A 18 7.51 -2.29 -7.22
N LEU A 19 8.71 -2.61 -6.73
CA LEU A 19 9.78 -3.14 -7.58
C LEU A 19 9.39 -4.50 -8.20
N ALA A 20 8.79 -5.39 -7.42
CA ALA A 20 8.37 -6.71 -7.92
C ALA A 20 7.24 -6.62 -8.97
N THR A 21 6.31 -5.67 -8.82
CA THR A 21 5.20 -5.45 -9.77
C THR A 21 5.62 -4.76 -11.06
N ILE A 22 6.83 -4.19 -11.17
CA ILE A 22 7.28 -3.62 -12.45
C ILE A 22 7.44 -4.72 -13.52
N SER A 23 7.86 -5.93 -13.14
CA SER A 23 8.22 -6.98 -14.11
C SER A 23 7.84 -8.40 -13.73
N PHE A 24 7.66 -8.74 -12.45
CA PHE A 24 7.53 -10.13 -12.00
C PHE A 24 6.11 -10.50 -11.55
N ILE A 25 5.41 -9.58 -10.89
CA ILE A 25 4.08 -9.84 -10.32
C ILE A 25 3.00 -9.24 -11.22
N PRO A 26 2.15 -10.05 -11.87
CA PRO A 26 1.02 -9.55 -12.65
C PRO A 26 -0.16 -9.11 -11.76
N THR A 27 -0.98 -8.19 -12.26
CA THR A 27 -2.12 -7.55 -11.57
C THR A 27 -3.04 -8.52 -10.85
N GLN A 28 -3.34 -9.66 -11.48
CA GLN A 28 -4.28 -10.68 -10.97
C GLN A 28 -3.79 -11.37 -9.69
N THR A 29 -2.48 -11.33 -9.42
CA THR A 29 -1.86 -11.98 -8.26
C THR A 29 -1.47 -10.99 -7.16
N GLU A 30 -1.49 -9.68 -7.42
CA GLU A 30 -1.04 -8.66 -6.46
C GLU A 30 -1.77 -8.76 -5.11
N TRP A 31 -3.09 -8.96 -5.13
CA TRP A 31 -3.91 -9.05 -3.92
C TRP A 31 -3.47 -10.18 -2.97
N MET A 32 -2.93 -11.27 -3.52
CA MET A 32 -2.42 -12.42 -2.76
C MET A 32 -1.16 -12.06 -1.97
N PHE A 33 -0.36 -11.10 -2.44
CA PHE A 33 0.83 -10.61 -1.75
C PHE A 33 0.50 -9.47 -0.79
N TRP A 34 -0.41 -8.57 -1.18
CA TRP A 34 -0.81 -7.43 -0.34
C TRP A 34 -1.48 -7.86 0.96
N LEU A 35 -2.34 -8.89 0.92
CA LEU A 35 -3.07 -9.33 2.11
C LEU A 35 -2.12 -9.85 3.23
N PRO A 36 -1.18 -10.78 2.99
CA PRO A 36 -0.16 -11.15 3.96
C PRO A 36 0.67 -9.98 4.46
N ILE A 37 1.08 -9.05 3.58
CA ILE A 37 1.85 -7.87 3.97
C ILE A 37 1.03 -7.00 4.93
N PHE A 38 -0.26 -6.78 4.64
CA PHE A 38 -1.14 -6.00 5.51
C PHE A 38 -1.31 -6.66 6.87
N LEU A 39 -1.46 -7.98 6.92
CA LEU A 39 -1.55 -8.72 8.18
C LEU A 39 -0.26 -8.62 8.99
N VAL A 40 0.90 -8.83 8.36
CA VAL A 40 2.21 -8.70 9.02
C VAL A 40 2.41 -7.27 9.53
N CYS A 41 2.15 -6.25 8.71
CA CYS A 41 2.25 -4.85 9.11
C CYS A 41 1.30 -4.54 10.29
N ALA A 42 0.05 -4.98 10.22
CA ALA A 42 -0.92 -4.77 11.29
C ALA A 42 -0.48 -5.41 12.62
N ILE A 43 0.05 -6.63 12.59
CA ILE A 43 0.58 -7.32 13.78
C ILE A 43 1.79 -6.58 14.35
N ILE A 44 2.71 -6.13 13.50
CA ILE A 44 3.90 -5.39 13.93
C ILE A 44 3.49 -4.04 14.54
N ILE A 45 2.56 -3.32 13.92
CA ILE A 45 1.99 -2.07 14.45
C ILE A 45 1.36 -2.33 15.81
N ALA A 46 0.51 -3.34 15.93
CA ALA A 46 -0.17 -3.67 17.18
C ALA A 46 0.81 -3.99 18.33
N ARG A 47 1.94 -4.63 18.02
CA ARG A 47 2.96 -5.02 19.02
C ARG A 47 3.97 -3.92 19.35
N ARG A 48 4.29 -3.03 18.41
CA ARG A 48 5.40 -2.07 18.54
C ARG A 48 4.94 -0.62 18.65
N ALA A 49 3.72 -0.29 18.21
CA ALA A 49 3.22 1.06 18.30
C ALA A 49 2.75 1.37 19.74
N PRO A 50 3.08 2.55 20.29
CA PRO A 50 2.67 2.96 21.63
C PRO A 50 1.20 3.39 21.73
N GLY A 51 0.36 3.02 20.75
CA GLY A 51 -1.04 3.42 20.60
C GLY A 51 -1.34 4.08 19.24
N LYS A 52 -2.55 4.63 19.06
CA LYS A 52 -3.03 5.21 17.79
C LYS A 52 -2.79 4.28 16.58
N TYR A 53 -3.18 3.00 16.71
CA TYR A 53 -2.90 1.95 15.72
C TYR A 53 -3.43 2.29 14.32
N PHE A 54 -4.65 2.83 14.24
CA PHE A 54 -5.25 3.26 12.97
C PHE A 54 -4.35 4.22 12.19
N TRP A 55 -3.84 5.24 12.87
CA TRP A 55 -2.99 6.27 12.25
C TRP A 55 -1.63 5.73 11.82
N HIS A 56 -1.07 4.73 12.52
CA HIS A 56 0.15 4.07 12.06
C HIS A 56 -0.10 3.31 10.74
N GLY A 57 -1.24 2.62 10.62
CA GLY A 57 -1.64 1.96 9.38
C GLY A 57 -1.87 2.97 8.24
N MET A 58 -2.61 4.04 8.50
CA MET A 58 -2.88 5.11 7.54
C MET A 58 -1.58 5.72 6.98
N ILE A 59 -0.67 6.16 7.86
CA ILE A 59 0.58 6.79 7.46
C ILE A 59 1.48 5.81 6.70
N THR A 60 1.51 4.54 7.11
CA THR A 60 2.27 3.49 6.39
C THR A 60 1.78 3.35 4.95
N CYS A 61 0.46 3.35 4.72
CA CYS A 61 -0.10 3.26 3.37
C CYS A 61 0.08 4.54 2.54
N LEU A 62 0.07 5.72 3.16
CA LEU A 62 0.40 6.96 2.45
C LEU A 62 1.86 6.97 1.99
N LEU A 63 2.79 6.48 2.81
CA LEU A 63 4.19 6.30 2.40
C LEU A 63 4.31 5.23 1.29
N ASN A 64 3.58 4.11 1.40
CA ASN A 64 3.51 3.12 0.33
C ASN A 64 3.03 3.72 -0.99
N CYS A 65 2.00 4.57 -0.95
CA CYS A 65 1.48 5.25 -2.12
C CYS A 65 2.58 6.05 -2.85
N VAL A 66 3.43 6.77 -2.11
CA VAL A 66 4.56 7.51 -2.67
C VAL A 66 5.55 6.56 -3.35
N TRP A 67 5.91 5.44 -2.70
CA TRP A 67 6.83 4.46 -3.29
C TRP A 67 6.28 3.79 -4.54
N ILE A 68 5.05 3.27 -4.45
CA ILE A 68 4.40 2.53 -5.53
C ILE A 68 4.17 3.46 -6.73
N THR A 69 3.52 4.59 -6.50
CA THR A 69 3.22 5.55 -7.57
C THR A 69 4.52 6.09 -8.16
N GLY A 70 5.50 6.47 -7.33
CA GLY A 70 6.79 6.98 -7.80
C GLY A 70 7.54 5.99 -8.68
N LEU A 71 7.62 4.72 -8.29
CA LEU A 71 8.28 3.69 -9.08
C LEU A 71 7.52 3.35 -10.36
N HIS A 72 6.21 3.16 -10.29
CA HIS A 72 5.42 2.85 -11.47
C HIS A 72 5.40 4.01 -12.48
N LEU A 73 5.47 5.27 -12.04
CA LEU A 73 5.64 6.41 -12.94
C LEU A 73 7.04 6.45 -13.57
N SER A 74 8.08 6.14 -12.79
CA SER A 74 9.47 6.12 -13.27
C SER A 74 9.72 5.00 -14.28
N PHE A 75 9.10 3.85 -14.07
CA PHE A 75 9.21 2.65 -14.90
C PHE A 75 7.92 2.37 -15.69
N PHE A 76 7.18 3.42 -16.05
CA PHE A 76 5.83 3.31 -16.64
C PHE A 76 5.78 2.41 -17.86
N ASP A 77 6.74 2.53 -18.76
CA ASP A 77 6.74 1.78 -20.02
C ASP A 77 6.98 0.27 -19.75
N THR A 78 7.87 -0.05 -18.82
CA THR A 78 8.10 -1.44 -18.36
C THR A 78 6.91 -2.00 -17.60
N TYR A 79 6.35 -1.22 -16.67
CA TYR A 79 5.21 -1.61 -15.85
C TYR A 79 3.99 -1.93 -16.74
N THR A 80 3.63 -1.03 -17.64
CA THR A 80 2.48 -1.21 -18.54
C THR A 80 2.67 -2.34 -19.55
N ALA A 81 3.90 -2.60 -20.02
CA ALA A 81 4.20 -3.75 -20.87
C ALA A 81 3.92 -5.10 -20.17
N HIS A 82 4.10 -5.17 -18.85
CA HIS A 82 3.78 -6.36 -18.05
C HIS A 82 2.34 -6.33 -17.47
N HIS A 83 1.62 -5.22 -17.65
CA HIS A 83 0.28 -4.99 -17.10
C HIS A 83 -0.71 -4.60 -18.22
N PRO A 84 -1.01 -5.52 -19.16
CA PRO A 84 -1.87 -5.21 -20.30
C PRO A 84 -3.29 -4.83 -19.88
N ASP A 85 -3.78 -5.35 -18.76
CA ASP A 85 -5.09 -4.99 -18.19
C ASP A 85 -5.14 -3.50 -17.81
N MET A 86 -4.05 -2.97 -17.25
CA MET A 86 -3.93 -1.54 -16.93
C MET A 86 -3.89 -0.68 -18.18
N ALA A 87 -3.25 -1.16 -19.26
CA ALA A 87 -3.27 -0.49 -20.55
C ALA A 87 -4.67 -0.51 -21.19
N ALA A 88 -5.40 -1.61 -21.06
CA ALA A 88 -6.77 -1.74 -21.59
C ALA A 88 -7.79 -0.85 -20.85
N MET A 89 -7.55 -0.56 -19.57
CA MET A 89 -8.35 0.38 -18.77
C MET A 89 -8.03 1.86 -19.04
N GLN A 90 -7.04 2.18 -19.86
CA GLN A 90 -6.71 3.57 -20.17
C GLN A 90 -7.84 4.23 -21.00
N PRO A 91 -8.17 5.49 -20.72
CA PRO A 91 -9.10 6.27 -21.53
C PRO A 91 -8.63 6.29 -22.98
N LYS A 92 -9.52 5.93 -23.91
CA LYS A 92 -9.22 5.96 -25.35
C LYS A 92 -9.36 7.37 -25.97
N SER A 93 -9.91 8.31 -25.21
CA SER A 93 -10.11 9.69 -25.62
C SER A 93 -9.99 10.66 -24.44
N GLY A 94 -9.81 11.94 -24.75
CA GLY A 94 -9.65 13.00 -23.75
C GLY A 94 -8.23 13.14 -23.21
N TYR A 95 -8.07 14.05 -22.24
CA TYR A 95 -6.77 14.48 -21.71
C TYR A 95 -5.89 13.33 -21.19
N PHE A 96 -6.49 12.34 -20.50
CA PHE A 96 -5.76 11.19 -19.95
C PHE A 96 -5.37 10.13 -20.98
N ALA A 97 -5.95 10.13 -22.17
CA ALA A 97 -5.50 9.27 -23.27
C ALA A 97 -4.10 9.67 -23.76
N VAL A 98 -3.78 10.97 -23.67
CA VAL A 98 -2.49 11.54 -24.09
C VAL A 98 -1.49 11.58 -22.92
N HIS A 99 -1.99 11.62 -21.67
CA HIS A 99 -1.17 11.70 -20.46
C HIS A 99 -1.50 10.59 -19.43
N PRO A 100 -1.30 9.31 -19.76
CA PRO A 100 -1.69 8.19 -18.89
C PRO A 100 -0.92 8.16 -17.55
N ARG A 101 0.30 8.70 -17.51
CA ARG A 101 1.08 8.89 -16.27
C ARG A 101 0.39 9.84 -15.28
N GLN A 102 -0.32 10.86 -15.76
CA GLN A 102 -1.04 11.78 -14.88
C GLN A 102 -2.27 11.12 -14.26
N MET A 103 -2.96 10.25 -15.00
CA MET A 103 -4.05 9.45 -14.45
C MET A 103 -3.55 8.60 -13.27
N MET A 104 -2.42 7.91 -13.45
CA MET A 104 -1.82 7.09 -12.40
C MET A 104 -1.43 7.91 -11.17
N LEU A 105 -0.84 9.10 -11.37
CA LEU A 105 -0.49 10.02 -10.29
C LEU A 105 -1.73 10.47 -9.49
N MET A 106 -2.87 10.65 -10.14
CA MET A 106 -4.12 11.05 -9.48
C MET A 106 -4.79 9.88 -8.76
N VAL A 107 -4.79 8.69 -9.34
CA VAL A 107 -5.41 7.49 -8.76
C VAL A 107 -4.63 6.97 -7.56
N GLY A 108 -3.29 7.04 -7.60
CA GLY A 108 -2.40 6.55 -6.54
C GLY A 108 -2.80 7.01 -5.12
N PRO A 109 -3.00 8.31 -4.86
CA PRO A 109 -3.43 8.82 -3.56
C PRO A 109 -4.76 8.24 -3.06
N PHE A 110 -5.76 8.05 -3.93
CA PHE A 110 -7.04 7.46 -3.55
C PHE A 110 -6.87 6.00 -3.12
N VAL A 111 -6.07 5.23 -3.87
CA VAL A 111 -5.72 3.86 -3.50
C VAL A 111 -4.97 3.83 -2.17
N GLY A 112 -3.98 4.72 -1.99
CA GLY A 112 -3.22 4.85 -0.75
C GLY A 112 -4.09 5.13 0.48
N ILE A 113 -5.07 6.02 0.36
CA ILE A 113 -6.04 6.32 1.42
C ILE A 113 -6.92 5.09 1.70
N ALA A 114 -7.49 4.47 0.66
CA ALA A 114 -8.35 3.29 0.82
C ALA A 114 -7.60 2.13 1.50
N SER A 115 -6.39 1.82 1.03
CA SER A 115 -5.49 0.85 1.66
C SER A 115 -5.12 1.25 3.09
N GLY A 116 -4.93 2.54 3.36
CA GLY A 116 -4.64 3.08 4.69
C GLY A 116 -5.77 2.88 5.69
N ILE A 117 -7.02 3.03 5.24
CA ILE A 117 -8.21 2.71 6.06
C ILE A 117 -8.20 1.23 6.41
N ILE A 118 -8.00 0.34 5.43
CA ILE A 118 -8.00 -1.12 5.64
C ILE A 118 -6.89 -1.53 6.62
N LEU A 119 -5.64 -1.12 6.37
CA LEU A 119 -4.51 -1.44 7.25
C LEU A 119 -4.69 -0.83 8.65
N GLY A 120 -5.24 0.38 8.73
CA GLY A 120 -5.56 1.05 9.98
C GLY A 120 -6.55 0.24 10.81
N LEU A 121 -7.63 -0.26 10.21
CA LEU A 121 -8.62 -1.10 10.88
C LEU A 121 -8.01 -2.44 11.34
N PHE A 122 -7.25 -3.12 10.49
CA PHE A 122 -6.54 -4.34 10.88
C PHE A 122 -5.60 -4.12 12.06
N SER A 123 -4.89 -2.99 12.07
CA SER A 123 -3.98 -2.63 13.17
C SER A 123 -4.72 -2.39 14.49
N VAL A 124 -5.92 -1.79 14.45
CA VAL A 124 -6.78 -1.62 15.63
C VAL A 124 -7.27 -2.97 16.15
N ILE A 125 -7.76 -3.84 15.27
CA ILE A 125 -8.24 -5.17 15.63
C ILE A 125 -7.11 -5.99 16.25
N ALA A 126 -5.94 -6.04 15.60
CA ALA A 126 -4.78 -6.73 16.13
C ALA A 126 -4.35 -6.18 17.50
N GLY A 127 -4.37 -4.85 17.67
CA GLY A 127 -4.10 -4.18 18.94
C GLY A 127 -5.05 -4.61 20.06
N ALA A 128 -6.35 -4.70 19.75
CA ALA A 128 -7.37 -5.15 20.70
C ALA A 128 -7.13 -6.61 21.13
N ILE A 129 -6.84 -7.51 20.17
CA ILE A 129 -6.56 -8.93 20.47
C ILE A 129 -5.35 -9.08 21.40
N PHE A 130 -4.26 -8.36 21.15
CA PHE A 130 -3.06 -8.44 22.00
C PHE A 130 -3.28 -7.82 23.39
N LYS A 131 -4.07 -6.76 23.50
CA LYS A 131 -4.41 -6.16 24.79
C LYS A 131 -5.26 -7.11 25.63
N SER A 132 -6.26 -7.77 25.04
CA SER A 132 -7.09 -8.75 25.74
C SER A 132 -6.28 -9.95 26.23
N LYS A 133 -5.32 -10.46 25.43
CA LYS A 133 -4.43 -11.55 25.86
C LYS A 133 -3.54 -11.17 27.04
N LYS A 134 -3.04 -9.94 27.08
CA LYS A 134 -2.21 -9.45 28.20
C LYS A 134 -3.01 -9.24 29.49
N ALA A 135 -4.31 -8.98 29.40
CA ALA A 135 -5.18 -8.82 30.57
C ALA A 135 -5.65 -10.17 31.16
N ALA A 136 -5.58 -11.25 30.38
CA ALA A 136 -5.97 -12.61 30.77
C ALA A 136 -4.79 -13.50 31.22
N ALA A 137 -3.57 -12.96 31.20
CA ALA A 137 -2.32 -13.62 31.60
C ALA A 137 -1.73 -12.91 32.82
#